data_AF-A0A1E3BHM4-F1
#
_entry.id   AF-A0A1E3BHM4-F1
#
_cell.length_a   1.000
_cell.length_b   1.000
_cell.length_c   1.000
_cell.angle_alpha   90.00
_cell.angle_beta   90.00
_cell.angle_gamma   90.00
#
_symmetry.space_group_name_H-M   'P 1'
#
loop_
_entity.id
_entity.type
_entity.pdbx_description
1 polymer ?
#
loop_
_entity_poly.entity_id
_entity_poly.type
_entity_poly.pdbx_seq_one_letter_code
_entity_poly.pdbx_strand_id
1 'polypeptide(L)'
;MSFDAPGSPFGPSDPQAHLLSASCLDLLLIELVPMAERLAKELSTNDGKQPDDEEVRETTFFRLESLGYRVGQGLAERFSRDRPRFADNLDVIKFLCKDLWTILFRKQIDNLKTNHRGVYVLTDQAFRPFSRMSMAVRTEAVAMAQAYLYFPCGVIRGALANMGISTSVQAETSELPAATFQIKTIQSKP
;
A
#
# COMPACT_ATOMS: atom_id res chain seq x y z
N MET A 1 9.26 0.61 27.81
CA MET A 1 9.01 2.00 27.38
C MET A 1 7.68 2.00 26.64
N SER A 2 6.59 2.39 27.31
CA SER A 2 5.31 2.62 26.64
C SER A 2 5.49 3.90 25.81
N PHE A 3 5.37 3.79 24.49
CA PHE A 3 5.40 4.95 23.62
C PHE A 3 3.97 5.45 23.50
N ASP A 4 3.70 6.64 24.03
CA ASP A 4 2.44 7.33 23.77
C ASP A 4 2.23 7.40 22.24
N ALA A 5 1.06 6.93 21.80
CA ALA A 5 0.65 7.11 20.42
C ALA A 5 0.54 8.62 20.18
N PRO A 6 1.23 9.19 19.18
CA PRO A 6 1.00 10.59 18.84
C PRO A 6 -0.49 10.75 18.54
N GLY A 7 -1.12 11.73 19.20
CA GLY A 7 -2.53 12.04 19.00
C GLY A 7 -2.83 12.20 17.51
N SER A 8 -4.04 11.79 17.11
CA SER A 8 -4.51 11.91 15.74
C SER A 8 -4.17 13.32 15.20
N PRO A 9 -3.49 13.45 14.04
CA PRO A 9 -3.18 14.75 13.46
C PRO A 9 -4.44 15.55 13.11
N PHE A 10 -5.60 14.89 13.09
CA PHE A 10 -6.90 15.53 13.02
C PHE A 10 -7.61 15.37 14.36
N GLY A 11 -7.68 16.46 15.12
CA GLY A 11 -8.70 16.63 16.14
C GLY A 11 -10.03 17.00 15.48
N PRO A 12 -11.19 16.67 16.07
CA PRO A 12 -12.50 17.11 15.58
C PRO A 12 -12.67 18.65 15.54
N SER A 13 -11.66 19.40 15.95
CA SER A 13 -11.58 20.85 15.97
C SER A 13 -10.97 21.48 14.71
N ASP A 14 -10.44 20.70 13.75
CA ASP A 14 -9.92 21.24 12.49
C ASP A 14 -11.09 21.57 11.53
N PRO A 15 -11.35 22.86 11.23
CA PRO A 15 -12.45 23.28 10.36
C PRO A 15 -12.28 22.83 8.90
N GLN A 16 -11.12 22.30 8.51
CA GLN A 16 -10.86 21.71 7.19
C GLN A 16 -10.85 20.16 7.23
N ALA A 17 -11.10 19.54 8.38
CA ALA A 17 -11.13 18.08 8.49
C ALA A 17 -12.43 17.50 7.91
N HIS A 18 -12.34 17.00 6.67
CA HIS A 18 -13.36 16.15 6.09
C HIS A 18 -13.18 14.72 6.59
N LEU A 19 -13.99 14.31 7.57
CA LEU A 19 -13.99 12.96 8.13
C LEU A 19 -14.92 12.05 7.32
N LEU A 20 -14.41 10.88 6.95
CA LEU A 20 -15.18 9.79 6.33
C LEU A 20 -15.15 8.58 7.25
N SER A 21 -16.14 7.69 7.09
CA SER A 21 -16.15 6.42 7.81
C SER A 21 -14.91 5.60 7.47
N ALA A 22 -14.28 4.98 8.48
CA ALA A 22 -13.11 4.13 8.28
C ALA A 22 -13.40 2.94 7.33
N SER A 23 -14.65 2.46 7.32
CA SER A 23 -15.08 1.37 6.44
C SER A 23 -15.17 1.76 4.96
N CYS A 24 -15.13 3.06 4.61
CA CYS A 24 -15.19 3.49 3.21
C CYS A 24 -14.00 2.98 2.40
N LEU A 25 -12.78 2.99 2.97
CA LEU A 25 -11.60 2.47 2.28
C LEU A 25 -11.69 0.95 2.10
N ASP A 26 -12.13 0.23 3.13
CA ASP A 26 -12.29 -1.23 3.07
C ASP A 26 -13.28 -1.62 1.97
N LEU A 27 -14.47 -0.99 1.96
CA LEU A 27 -15.51 -1.25 0.95
C LEU A 27 -15.07 -0.82 -0.46
N LEU A 28 -14.33 0.30 -0.56
CA LEU A 28 -13.78 0.72 -1.83
C LEU A 28 -12.81 -0.32 -2.39
N LEU A 29 -11.90 -0.86 -1.58
CA LEU A 29 -10.94 -1.87 -2.04
C LEU A 29 -11.62 -3.19 -2.43
N ILE A 30 -12.66 -3.59 -1.69
CA ILE A 30 -13.48 -4.78 -2.00
C ILE A 30 -14.11 -4.69 -3.40
N GLU A 31 -14.53 -3.49 -3.84
CA GLU A 31 -15.12 -3.30 -5.16
C GLU A 31 -14.08 -2.97 -6.24
N LEU A 32 -13.05 -2.20 -5.89
CA LEU A 32 -12.05 -1.70 -6.83
C LEU A 32 -11.18 -2.83 -7.39
N VAL A 33 -10.78 -3.80 -6.56
CA VAL A 33 -9.90 -4.89 -6.99
C VAL A 33 -10.60 -5.81 -8.01
N PRO A 34 -11.79 -6.38 -7.73
CA PRO A 34 -12.50 -7.18 -8.73
C PRO A 34 -12.91 -6.38 -9.97
N MET A 35 -13.21 -5.08 -9.82
CA MET A 35 -13.47 -4.21 -10.96
C MET A 35 -12.24 -4.08 -11.87
N ALA A 36 -11.05 -3.89 -11.29
CA ALA A 36 -9.81 -3.78 -12.07
C ALA A 36 -9.50 -5.09 -12.81
N GLU A 37 -9.72 -6.24 -12.19
CA GLU A 37 -9.57 -7.56 -12.83
C GLU A 37 -10.55 -7.75 -13.99
N ARG A 38 -11.83 -7.39 -13.80
CA ARG A 38 -12.83 -7.45 -14.88
C ARG A 38 -12.43 -6.58 -16.07
N LEU A 39 -12.03 -5.33 -15.81
CA LEU A 39 -11.59 -4.41 -16.85
C LEU A 39 -10.33 -4.90 -17.57
N ALA A 40 -9.38 -5.50 -16.85
CA ALA A 40 -8.18 -6.09 -17.45
C ALA A 40 -8.54 -7.25 -18.39
N LYS A 41 -9.47 -8.11 -17.98
CA LYS A 41 -9.96 -9.24 -18.79
C LYS A 41 -10.77 -8.79 -20.02
N GLU A 42 -11.58 -7.75 -19.88
CA GLU A 42 -12.31 -7.16 -21.02
C GLU A 42 -11.34 -6.58 -22.07
N LEU A 43 -10.24 -5.97 -21.63
CA LEU A 43 -9.22 -5.44 -22.55
C LEU A 43 -8.46 -6.56 -23.27
N SER A 44 -8.05 -7.61 -22.56
CA SER A 44 -7.33 -8.74 -23.17
C SER A 44 -8.18 -9.51 -24.19
N THR A 45 -9.51 -9.57 -23.98
CA THR A 45 -10.43 -10.26 -24.90
C THR A 45 -10.76 -9.45 -26.15
N ASN A 46 -10.76 -8.11 -26.06
CA ASN A 46 -10.99 -7.24 -27.22
C ASN A 46 -9.89 -7.35 -28.29
N ASP A 47 -8.69 -7.83 -27.94
CA ASP A 47 -7.61 -8.10 -28.89
C ASP A 47 -7.79 -9.41 -29.69
N GLY A 48 -8.94 -10.07 -29.56
CA GLY A 48 -9.29 -11.28 -30.33
C GLY A 48 -8.48 -12.53 -29.93
N LYS A 49 -7.69 -12.44 -28.85
CA LYS A 49 -6.92 -13.54 -28.26
C LYS A 49 -7.67 -14.13 -27.08
N GLN A 50 -7.39 -15.40 -26.77
CA GLN A 50 -7.75 -15.93 -25.46
C GLN A 50 -7.09 -15.08 -24.37
N PRO A 51 -7.80 -14.77 -23.27
CA PRO A 51 -7.22 -13.99 -22.17
C PRO A 51 -6.03 -14.77 -21.59
N ASP A 52 -4.85 -14.18 -21.66
CA ASP A 52 -3.66 -14.65 -20.96
C ASP A 52 -3.73 -14.19 -19.51
N ASP A 53 -3.79 -15.12 -18.57
CA ASP A 53 -3.92 -14.83 -17.14
C ASP A 53 -2.76 -13.98 -16.60
N GLU A 54 -1.56 -14.09 -17.20
CA GLU A 54 -0.41 -13.27 -16.82
C GLU A 54 -0.59 -11.82 -17.27
N GLU A 55 -1.00 -11.60 -18.53
CA GLU A 55 -1.31 -10.27 -19.08
C GLU A 55 -2.43 -9.57 -18.28
N VAL A 56 -3.48 -10.32 -17.91
CA VAL A 56 -4.58 -9.81 -17.06
C VAL A 56 -4.04 -9.41 -15.69
N ARG A 57 -3.15 -10.20 -15.09
CA ARG A 57 -2.55 -9.89 -13.79
C ARG A 57 -1.67 -8.65 -13.86
N GLU A 58 -0.81 -8.53 -14.88
CA GLU A 58 0.06 -7.38 -15.08
C GLU A 58 -0.74 -6.09 -15.30
N THR A 59 -1.80 -6.16 -16.11
CA THR A 59 -2.70 -5.01 -16.37
C THR A 59 -3.44 -4.60 -15.09
N THR A 60 -3.92 -5.57 -14.32
CA THR A 60 -4.57 -5.33 -13.03
C THR A 60 -3.60 -4.68 -12.04
N PHE A 61 -2.37 -5.20 -11.97
CA PHE A 61 -1.29 -4.65 -11.16
C PHE A 61 -1.04 -3.19 -11.52
N PHE A 62 -0.78 -2.88 -12.80
CA PHE A 62 -0.46 -1.53 -13.23
C PHE A 62 -1.57 -0.53 -12.90
N ARG A 63 -2.84 -0.93 -13.07
CA ARG A 63 -4.01 -0.08 -12.75
C ARG A 63 -4.10 0.24 -11.26
N LEU A 64 -4.09 -0.77 -10.40
CA LEU A 64 -4.24 -0.60 -8.96
C LEU A 64 -3.02 0.09 -8.34
N GLU A 65 -1.83 -0.28 -8.79
CA GLU A 65 -0.57 0.33 -8.35
C GLU A 65 -0.50 1.80 -8.75
N SER A 66 -0.90 2.17 -9.97
CA SER A 66 -0.92 3.58 -10.41
C SER A 66 -1.89 4.44 -9.60
N LEU A 67 -3.06 3.90 -9.24
CA LEU A 67 -4.00 4.58 -8.34
C LEU A 67 -3.37 4.79 -6.96
N GLY A 68 -2.76 3.74 -6.41
CA GLY A 68 -2.04 3.80 -5.15
C GLY A 68 -0.92 4.83 -5.20
N TYR A 69 -0.14 4.87 -6.28
CA TYR A 69 0.97 5.80 -6.48
C TYR A 69 0.54 7.25 -6.34
N ARG A 70 -0.53 7.65 -7.02
CA ARG A 70 -1.07 9.02 -6.92
C ARG A 70 -1.56 9.34 -5.51
N VAL A 71 -2.22 8.40 -4.85
CA VAL A 71 -2.65 8.55 -3.45
C VAL A 71 -1.44 8.72 -2.53
N GLY A 72 -0.40 7.90 -2.70
CA GLY A 72 0.84 7.96 -1.94
C GLY A 72 1.54 9.32 -2.04
N GLN A 73 1.60 9.89 -3.24
CA GLN A 73 2.15 11.24 -3.45
C GLN A 73 1.38 12.29 -2.65
N GLY A 74 0.05 12.35 -2.84
CA GLY A 74 -0.78 13.35 -2.15
C GLY A 74 -0.76 13.20 -0.63
N LEU A 75 -0.71 11.97 -0.12
CA LEU A 75 -0.55 11.72 1.32
C LEU A 75 0.82 12.20 1.82
N ALA A 76 1.91 11.88 1.10
CA ALA A 76 3.23 12.34 1.49
C ALA A 76 3.32 13.88 1.49
N GLU A 77 2.80 14.57 0.47
CA GLU A 77 2.74 16.04 0.43
C GLU A 77 1.98 16.61 1.63
N ARG A 78 0.78 16.07 1.91
CA ARG A 78 -0.08 16.57 2.98
C ARG A 78 0.51 16.34 4.37
N PHE A 79 1.08 15.16 4.62
CA PHE A 79 1.44 14.71 5.97
C PHE A 79 2.92 14.89 6.33
N SER A 80 3.76 15.26 5.35
CA SER A 80 5.16 15.65 5.60
C SER A 80 5.35 17.16 5.74
N ARG A 81 4.38 17.98 5.34
CA ARG A 81 4.48 19.46 5.26
C ARG A 81 5.05 20.13 6.51
N ASP A 82 4.50 19.81 7.68
CA ASP A 82 4.85 20.49 8.94
C ASP A 82 5.89 19.71 9.76
N ARG A 83 6.57 18.73 9.14
CA ARG A 83 7.58 17.92 9.81
C ARG A 83 8.98 18.51 9.62
N PRO A 84 9.88 18.30 10.60
CA PRO A 84 11.30 18.49 10.37
C PRO A 84 11.77 17.70 9.14
N ARG A 85 12.72 18.24 8.40
CA ARG A 85 13.29 17.58 7.23
C ARG A 85 13.86 16.22 7.61
N PHE A 86 13.53 15.19 6.83
CA PHE A 86 14.08 13.86 7.02
C PHE A 86 15.60 13.88 6.85
N ALA A 87 16.32 13.28 7.80
CA ALA A 87 17.78 13.24 7.77
C ALA A 87 18.32 12.20 6.79
N ASP A 88 17.65 11.05 6.70
CA ASP A 88 18.04 9.94 5.83
C ASP A 88 16.83 9.13 5.33
N ASN A 89 17.11 8.15 4.46
CA ASN A 89 16.09 7.24 3.91
C ASN A 89 15.41 6.40 4.98
N LEU A 90 16.11 6.06 6.07
CA LEU A 90 15.53 5.23 7.13
C LEU A 90 14.46 6.01 7.91
N ASP A 91 14.66 7.31 8.13
CA ASP A 91 13.66 8.17 8.76
C ASP A 91 12.41 8.35 7.91
N VAL A 92 12.57 8.43 6.58
CA VAL A 92 11.44 8.38 5.63
C VAL A 92 10.67 7.06 5.74
N ILE A 93 11.36 5.93 5.81
CA ILE A 93 10.73 4.61 5.97
C ILE A 93 10.02 4.49 7.33
N LYS A 94 10.57 5.05 8.42
CA LYS A 94 9.89 5.10 9.73
C LYS A 94 8.61 5.92 9.67
N PHE A 95 8.62 7.06 8.96
CA PHE A 95 7.41 7.85 8.74
C PHE A 95 6.33 7.03 8.01
N LEU A 96 6.71 6.27 6.99
CA LEU A 96 5.79 5.37 6.32
C LEU A 96 5.20 4.33 7.29
N CYS A 97 6.05 3.64 8.05
CA CYS A 97 5.64 2.58 8.97
C CYS A 97 4.74 3.07 10.11
N LYS A 98 4.95 4.30 10.60
CA LYS A 98 4.26 4.82 11.78
C LYS A 98 3.10 5.74 11.44
N ASP A 99 3.30 6.66 10.51
CA ASP A 99 2.34 7.72 10.23
C ASP A 99 1.45 7.37 9.05
N LEU A 100 2.05 7.09 7.89
CA LEU A 100 1.29 6.79 6.67
C LEU A 100 0.44 5.53 6.83
N TRP A 101 1.02 4.48 7.41
CA TRP A 101 0.29 3.24 7.69
C TRP A 101 -0.86 3.45 8.68
N THR A 102 -0.66 4.30 9.69
CA THR A 102 -1.72 4.64 10.67
C THR A 102 -2.84 5.43 10.02
N ILE A 103 -2.54 6.34 9.09
CA ILE A 103 -3.55 7.10 8.34
C ILE A 103 -4.44 6.16 7.52
N LEU A 104 -3.84 5.19 6.84
CA LEU A 104 -4.54 4.27 5.93
C LEU A 104 -5.25 3.13 6.67
N PHE A 105 -4.52 2.45 7.55
CA PHE A 105 -4.94 1.19 8.15
C PHE A 105 -5.11 1.26 9.66
N ARG A 106 -5.04 2.46 10.26
CA ARG A 106 -5.29 2.68 11.70
C ARG A 106 -4.45 1.76 12.59
N LYS A 107 -3.25 1.43 12.12
CA LYS A 107 -2.21 0.69 12.85
C LYS A 107 -0.84 1.02 12.25
N GLN A 108 0.21 0.73 13.00
CA GLN A 108 1.59 0.80 12.51
C GLN A 108 1.98 -0.54 11.86
N ILE A 109 3.02 -0.51 11.03
CA ILE A 109 3.69 -1.74 10.57
C ILE A 109 4.27 -2.48 11.78
N ASP A 110 4.07 -3.81 11.83
CA ASP A 110 4.48 -4.63 12.98
C ASP A 110 6.00 -4.88 12.98
N ASN A 111 6.61 -5.06 11.82
CA ASN A 111 8.04 -5.30 11.69
C ASN A 111 8.66 -4.53 10.53
N LEU A 112 9.81 -3.88 10.78
CA LEU A 112 10.67 -3.29 9.77
C LEU A 112 12.05 -3.96 9.84
N LYS A 113 12.44 -4.64 8.77
CA LYS A 113 13.82 -5.14 8.57
C LYS A 113 14.49 -4.34 7.46
N THR A 114 15.79 -4.14 7.56
CA THR A 114 16.60 -3.54 6.49
C THR A 114 17.97 -4.20 6.42
N ASN A 115 18.56 -4.20 5.24
CA ASN A 115 19.96 -4.58 5.06
C ASN A 115 20.91 -3.37 5.13
N HIS A 116 20.40 -2.17 5.46
CA HIS A 116 21.14 -0.89 5.44
C HIS A 116 21.78 -0.53 4.07
N ARG A 117 21.41 -1.22 3.00
CA ARG A 117 21.90 -1.05 1.62
C ARG A 117 20.75 -0.82 0.64
N GLY A 118 19.68 -0.16 1.11
CA GLY A 118 18.55 0.20 0.27
C GLY A 118 17.49 -0.88 0.09
N VAL A 119 17.53 -1.98 0.86
CA VAL A 119 16.43 -2.95 0.90
C VAL A 119 15.75 -2.90 2.25
N TYR A 120 14.42 -2.82 2.23
CA TYR A 120 13.56 -2.80 3.41
C TYR A 120 12.47 -3.84 3.24
N VAL A 121 12.10 -4.51 4.34
CA VAL A 121 11.01 -5.48 4.41
C VAL A 121 10.08 -5.06 5.53
N LEU A 122 8.85 -4.72 5.18
CA LEU A 122 7.81 -4.28 6.08
C LEU A 122 6.80 -5.42 6.21
N THR A 123 6.49 -5.82 7.43
CA THR A 123 5.53 -6.89 7.69
C THR A 123 4.35 -6.35 8.50
N ASP A 124 3.15 -6.56 7.98
CA ASP A 124 1.89 -6.37 8.69
C ASP A 124 1.29 -7.75 8.96
N GLN A 125 1.25 -8.16 10.23
CA GLN A 125 0.79 -9.49 10.67
C GLN A 125 -0.74 -9.61 10.65
N ALA A 126 -1.45 -8.48 10.58
CA ALA A 126 -2.90 -8.43 10.59
C ALA A 126 -3.38 -7.32 9.63
N PHE A 127 -3.07 -7.51 8.36
CA PHE A 127 -3.32 -6.54 7.31
C PHE A 127 -4.81 -6.35 7.13
N ARG A 128 -5.30 -5.14 7.43
CA ARG A 128 -6.75 -4.86 7.53
C ARG A 128 -7.56 -5.22 6.31
N PRO A 129 -7.12 -4.98 5.06
CA PRO A 129 -7.86 -5.40 3.87
C PRO A 129 -8.16 -6.91 3.82
N PHE A 130 -7.36 -7.75 4.50
CA PHE A 130 -7.58 -9.19 4.58
C PHE A 130 -8.54 -9.62 5.69
N SER A 131 -8.88 -8.73 6.62
CA SER A 131 -9.65 -9.08 7.84
C SER A 131 -11.05 -9.66 7.56
N ARG A 132 -11.64 -9.33 6.41
CA ARG A 132 -12.96 -9.81 5.99
C ARG A 132 -12.90 -10.84 4.86
N MET A 133 -11.70 -11.24 4.42
CA MET A 133 -11.57 -12.30 3.44
C MET A 133 -11.85 -13.64 4.09
N SER A 134 -12.92 -14.29 3.64
CA SER A 134 -13.27 -15.64 4.02
C SER A 134 -13.55 -16.43 2.75
N MET A 135 -12.89 -17.57 2.60
CA MET A 135 -13.17 -18.53 1.54
C MET A 135 -13.18 -19.94 2.13
N ALA A 136 -13.92 -20.84 1.47
CA ALA A 136 -13.99 -22.24 1.86
C ALA A 136 -12.61 -22.93 1.76
N VAL A 137 -11.77 -22.50 0.82
CA VAL A 137 -10.41 -23.01 0.59
C VAL A 137 -9.38 -21.91 0.87
N ARG A 138 -8.47 -22.17 1.81
CA ARG A 138 -7.48 -21.18 2.25
C ARG A 138 -6.47 -20.80 1.15
N THR A 139 -6.09 -21.75 0.28
CA THR A 139 -5.14 -21.49 -0.81
C THR A 139 -5.73 -20.57 -1.89
N GLU A 140 -7.02 -20.70 -2.18
CA GLU A 140 -7.74 -19.80 -3.08
C GLU A 140 -7.82 -18.38 -2.49
N ALA A 141 -8.04 -18.28 -1.17
CA ALA A 141 -8.06 -16.99 -0.48
C ALA A 141 -6.73 -16.23 -0.63
N VAL A 142 -5.60 -16.93 -0.50
CA VAL A 142 -4.27 -16.34 -0.67
C VAL A 142 -4.05 -15.84 -2.11
N ALA A 143 -4.46 -16.63 -3.11
CA ALA A 143 -4.34 -16.23 -4.51
C ALA A 143 -5.15 -14.96 -4.83
N MET A 144 -6.39 -14.88 -4.34
CA MET A 144 -7.25 -13.70 -4.52
C MET A 144 -6.74 -12.48 -3.73
N ALA A 145 -6.18 -12.72 -2.53
CA ALA A 145 -5.66 -11.65 -1.68
C ALA A 145 -4.46 -10.91 -2.29
N GLN A 146 -3.71 -11.56 -3.19
CA GLN A 146 -2.53 -10.97 -3.82
C GLN A 146 -2.85 -9.64 -4.53
N ALA A 147 -3.97 -9.55 -5.24
CA ALA A 147 -4.35 -8.34 -5.99
C ALA A 147 -4.67 -7.13 -5.08
N TYR A 148 -5.09 -7.40 -3.83
CA TYR A 148 -5.36 -6.36 -2.83
C TYR A 148 -4.08 -5.70 -2.29
N LEU A 149 -2.90 -6.27 -2.56
CA LEU A 149 -1.61 -5.68 -2.20
C LEU A 149 -1.11 -4.66 -3.22
N TYR A 150 -1.65 -4.64 -4.44
CA TYR A 150 -1.15 -3.79 -5.53
C TYR A 150 -1.38 -2.30 -5.26
N PHE A 151 -2.56 -1.93 -4.77
CA PHE A 151 -2.83 -0.55 -4.36
C PHE A 151 -1.91 -0.08 -3.23
N PRO A 152 -1.76 -0.82 -2.11
CA PRO A 152 -0.76 -0.50 -1.07
C PRO A 152 0.68 -0.39 -1.59
N CYS A 153 1.12 -1.26 -2.52
CA CYS A 153 2.43 -1.11 -3.18
C CYS A 153 2.59 0.24 -3.85
N GLY A 154 1.55 0.66 -4.60
CA GLY A 154 1.49 1.98 -5.21
C GLY A 154 1.61 3.09 -4.19
N VAL A 155 0.83 3.03 -3.11
CA VAL A 155 0.87 4.04 -2.04
C VAL A 155 2.27 4.18 -1.44
N ILE A 156 2.94 3.07 -1.16
CA ILE A 156 4.32 3.05 -0.66
C ILE A 156 5.25 3.70 -1.69
N ARG A 157 5.20 3.26 -2.96
CA ARG A 157 6.09 3.78 -4.01
C ARG A 157 5.89 5.28 -4.26
N GLY A 158 4.64 5.72 -4.34
CA GLY A 158 4.27 7.13 -4.55
C GLY A 158 4.71 8.03 -3.41
N ALA A 159 4.52 7.59 -2.16
CA ALA A 159 4.97 8.35 -1.00
C ALA A 159 6.50 8.50 -0.98
N LEU A 160 7.23 7.42 -1.24
CA LEU A 160 8.70 7.44 -1.28
C LEU A 160 9.23 8.30 -2.44
N ALA A 161 8.63 8.20 -3.62
CA ALA A 161 8.99 9.03 -4.76
C ALA A 161 8.81 10.54 -4.45
N ASN A 162 7.72 10.90 -3.76
CA ASN A 162 7.46 12.28 -3.34
C ASN A 162 8.50 12.82 -2.34
N MET A 163 9.15 11.93 -1.59
CA MET A 163 10.23 12.26 -0.66
C MET A 163 11.63 12.11 -1.28
N GLY A 164 11.69 11.93 -2.62
CA GLY A 164 12.95 11.87 -3.38
C GLY A 164 13.61 10.48 -3.41
N ILE A 165 12.91 9.43 -3.00
CA ILE A 165 13.45 8.06 -2.98
C ILE A 165 12.78 7.24 -4.09
N SER A 166 13.50 7.00 -5.19
CA SER A 166 13.05 6.09 -6.24
C SER A 166 13.15 4.64 -5.76
N THR A 167 12.04 3.90 -5.82
CA THR A 167 11.99 2.51 -5.35
C THR A 167 11.18 1.61 -6.27
N SER A 168 11.45 0.31 -6.21
CA SER A 168 10.48 -0.72 -6.57
C SER A 168 9.89 -1.32 -5.30
N VAL A 169 8.60 -1.65 -5.36
CA VAL A 169 7.87 -2.25 -4.24
C VAL A 169 7.19 -3.51 -4.74
N GLN A 170 7.47 -4.63 -4.07
CA GLN A 170 6.81 -5.90 -4.29
C GLN A 170 6.13 -6.30 -2.99
N ALA A 171 5.01 -7.00 -3.08
CA ALA A 171 4.31 -7.49 -1.92
C ALA A 171 3.81 -8.90 -2.14
N GLU A 172 3.71 -9.64 -1.05
CA GLU A 172 3.26 -11.02 -1.04
C GLU A 172 2.49 -11.33 0.24
N THR A 173 1.66 -12.36 0.17
CA THR A 173 0.99 -12.96 1.31
C THR A 173 1.10 -14.47 1.19
N SER A 174 1.54 -15.12 2.26
CA SER A 174 1.63 -16.59 2.36
C SER A 174 0.58 -17.17 3.30
N GLU A 175 0.18 -16.39 4.30
CA GLU A 175 -0.87 -16.73 5.24
C GLU A 175 -1.70 -15.48 5.57
N LEU A 176 -3.03 -15.60 5.44
CA LEU A 176 -3.95 -14.55 5.84
C LEU A 176 -4.09 -14.51 7.38
N PRO A 177 -4.13 -13.32 8.00
CA PRO A 177 -4.23 -12.00 7.38
C PRO A 177 -2.89 -11.25 7.22
N ALA A 178 -1.74 -11.93 7.14
CA ALA A 178 -0.45 -11.25 7.04
C ALA A 178 -0.14 -10.76 5.62
N ALA A 179 0.61 -9.66 5.52
CA ALA A 179 1.14 -9.11 4.29
C ALA A 179 2.58 -8.64 4.49
N THR A 180 3.43 -8.89 3.50
CA THR A 180 4.83 -8.42 3.49
C THR A 180 5.07 -7.54 2.27
N PHE A 181 5.73 -6.40 2.49
CA PHE A 181 6.12 -5.44 1.46
C PHE A 181 7.64 -5.34 1.42
N GLN A 182 8.24 -5.72 0.30
CA GLN A 182 9.66 -5.55 0.03
C GLN A 182 9.89 -4.28 -0.80
N ILE A 183 10.68 -3.37 -0.26
CA ILE A 183 11.05 -2.11 -0.89
C ILE A 183 12.53 -2.18 -1.28
N LYS A 184 12.85 -1.89 -2.53
CA LYS A 184 14.22 -1.82 -3.04
C LYS A 184 14.46 -0.43 -3.62
N THR A 185 15.44 0.31 -3.11
CA THR A 185 15.83 1.60 -3.66
C THR A 185 16.54 1.43 -4.99
N ILE A 186 16.15 2.22 -5.97
CA ILE A 186 16.80 2.30 -7.27
C ILE A 186 17.85 3.40 -7.15
N GLN A 187 19.13 3.05 -7.28
CA GLN A 187 20.18 4.06 -7.33
C GLN A 187 19.98 4.90 -8.59
N SER A 188 19.80 6.21 -8.43
CA SER A 188 19.94 7.14 -9.56
C SER A 188 21.39 7.05 -10.04
N LYS A 189 21.62 6.66 -11.30
CA LYS A 189 22.94 6.83 -11.91
C LYS A 189 23.34 8.30 -11.76
N PRO A 190 24.58 8.59 -11.31
CA PRO A 190 25.07 9.96 -11.18
C PRO A 190 25.08 10.70 -12.52
#